data_AF-A0A919XU06-F1
#
_entry.id   AF-A0A919XU06-F1
#
_cell.length_a   1.000
_cell.length_b   1.000
_cell.length_c   1.000
_cell.angle_alpha   90.00
_cell.angle_beta   90.00
_cell.angle_gamma   90.00
#
_symmetry.space_group_name_H-M   'P 1'
#
loop_
_entity.id
_entity.type
_entity.pdbx_description
1 polymer ?
#
loop_
_entity_poly.entity_id
_entity_poly.type
_entity_poly.pdbx_seq_one_letter_code
_entity_poly.pdbx_strand_id
1 'polypeptide(L)'
;MKKKHLVALLIGIVLVGCLGFVTVIAIRFERLQVFDWKGEQVISNGITYDYDMTLSAWTFTDRLPIEKTIGRIRGDKFWGFKTWILKIEGYDSDELVMLRGMMFDAIFVNKSTDND
;
A
#
# COMPACT_ATOMS: atom_id res chain seq x y z
N MET A 1 33.21 34.31 4.51
CA MET A 1 31.85 33.96 4.99
C MET A 1 31.94 33.33 6.38
N LYS A 2 31.26 33.89 7.40
CA LYS A 2 31.31 33.32 8.77
C LYS A 2 30.66 31.93 8.77
N LYS A 3 31.26 30.96 9.48
CA LYS A 3 30.83 29.55 9.61
C LYS A 3 29.31 29.38 9.81
N LYS A 4 28.68 30.35 10.50
CA LYS A 4 27.23 30.44 10.76
C LYS A 4 26.35 30.58 9.49
N HIS A 5 26.81 31.30 8.47
CA HIS A 5 26.05 31.45 7.21
C HIS A 5 26.09 30.19 6.34
N LEU A 6 27.21 29.46 6.37
CA LEU A 6 27.35 28.17 5.68
C LEU A 6 26.41 27.12 6.29
N VAL A 7 26.34 27.08 7.63
CA VAL A 7 25.43 26.16 8.35
C VAL A 7 23.96 26.49 8.07
N ALA A 8 23.57 27.77 8.07
CA ALA A 8 22.21 28.17 7.75
C ALA A 8 21.81 27.79 6.31
N LEU A 9 22.71 27.93 5.35
CA LEU A 9 22.48 27.51 3.95
C LEU A 9 22.25 26.00 3.84
N LEU A 10 23.08 25.19 4.51
CA LEU A 10 22.97 23.73 4.51
C LEU A 10 21.66 23.26 5.12
N ILE A 11 21.25 23.85 6.26
CA ILE A 11 19.95 23.55 6.89
C ILE A 11 18.80 23.90 5.94
N GLY A 12 18.88 25.03 5.25
CA GLY A 12 17.87 25.43 4.26
C GLY A 12 17.71 24.41 3.13
N ILE A 13 18.82 23.92 2.57
CA ILE A 13 18.80 22.90 1.50
C ILE A 13 18.18 21.59 2.01
N VAL A 14 18.57 21.15 3.20
CA VAL A 14 18.02 19.92 3.81
C VAL A 14 16.53 20.04 4.04
N LEU A 15 16.04 21.18 4.57
CA LEU A 15 14.62 21.39 4.81
C LEU A 15 13.80 21.36 3.52
N VAL A 16 14.29 22.03 2.46
CA VAL A 16 13.62 22.01 1.15
C VAL A 16 13.60 20.59 0.57
N GLY A 17 14.71 19.85 0.69
CA GLY A 17 14.79 18.45 0.28
C GLY A 17 13.79 17.56 1.02
N CYS A 18 13.69 17.69 2.34
CA CYS A 18 12.72 16.96 3.16
C CYS A 18 11.27 17.30 2.77
N LEU A 19 10.95 18.58 2.56
CA LEU A 19 9.62 18.99 2.14
C LEU A 19 9.25 18.40 0.78
N GLY A 20 10.15 18.47 -0.20
CA GLY A 20 9.94 17.87 -1.52
C GLY A 20 9.69 16.37 -1.44
N PHE A 21 10.48 15.66 -0.62
CA PHE A 21 10.31 14.22 -0.41
C PHE A 21 8.94 13.88 0.19
N VAL A 22 8.51 14.60 1.23
CA VAL A 22 7.18 14.40 1.86
C VAL A 22 6.06 14.64 0.85
N THR A 23 6.16 15.68 0.02
CA THR A 23 5.16 15.97 -1.02
C THR A 23 5.05 14.86 -2.05
N VAL A 24 6.17 14.30 -2.51
CA VAL A 24 6.17 13.19 -3.49
C VAL A 24 5.44 11.97 -2.92
N ILE A 25 5.71 11.60 -1.66
CA ILE A 25 5.05 10.46 -1.03
C ILE A 25 3.56 10.75 -0.82
N ALA A 26 3.18 11.95 -0.40
CA ALA A 26 1.78 12.34 -0.22
C ALA A 26 0.99 12.24 -1.54
N ILE A 27 1.55 12.73 -2.64
CA ILE A 27 0.94 12.61 -3.97
C ILE A 27 0.82 11.14 -4.38
N ARG A 28 1.87 10.33 -4.15
CA ARG A 28 1.84 8.91 -4.47
C ARG A 28 0.74 8.19 -3.71
N PHE A 29 0.56 8.58 -2.45
CA PHE A 29 -0.45 8.05 -1.56
C PHE A 29 -1.88 8.42 -1.97
N GLU A 30 -2.13 9.66 -2.37
CA GLU A 30 -3.45 10.10 -2.86
C GLU A 30 -3.89 9.37 -4.13
N ARG A 31 -2.94 8.92 -4.95
CA ARG A 31 -3.19 8.14 -6.17
C ARG A 31 -3.47 6.66 -5.92
N LEU A 32 -3.36 6.18 -4.68
CA LEU A 32 -3.66 4.78 -4.36
C LEU A 32 -5.17 4.52 -4.46
N GLN A 33 -5.53 3.38 -5.03
CA GLN A 33 -6.90 2.91 -5.08
C GLN A 33 -7.43 2.72 -3.65
N VAL A 34 -8.69 3.10 -3.43
CA VAL A 34 -9.33 2.98 -2.12
C VAL A 34 -10.12 1.68 -2.06
N PHE A 35 -9.88 0.90 -1.02
CA PHE A 35 -10.56 -0.35 -0.74
C PHE A 35 -11.39 -0.20 0.54
N ASP A 36 -12.60 -0.74 0.53
CA ASP A 36 -13.47 -0.84 1.69
C ASP A 36 -13.28 -2.20 2.36
N TRP A 37 -12.81 -2.20 3.61
CA TRP A 37 -12.60 -3.44 4.37
C TRP A 37 -13.80 -3.71 5.29
N LYS A 38 -14.38 -4.91 5.18
CA LYS A 38 -15.56 -5.37 5.91
C LYS A 38 -15.32 -6.74 6.56
N GLY A 39 -14.22 -6.88 7.29
CA GLY A 39 -13.87 -8.13 7.99
C GLY A 39 -13.33 -9.18 7.02
N GLU A 40 -14.18 -10.13 6.61
CA GLU A 40 -13.80 -11.21 5.68
C GLU A 40 -13.87 -10.79 4.21
N GLN A 41 -14.19 -9.53 3.92
CA GLN A 41 -14.26 -9.02 2.56
C GLN A 41 -13.51 -7.70 2.41
N VAL A 42 -12.91 -7.52 1.24
CA VAL A 42 -12.40 -6.22 0.78
C VAL A 42 -13.09 -5.89 -0.54
N ILE A 43 -13.51 -4.64 -0.72
CA ILE A 43 -14.28 -4.22 -1.90
C ILE A 43 -13.61 -3.01 -2.53
N SER A 44 -13.43 -3.01 -3.85
CA SER A 44 -13.00 -1.82 -4.57
C SER A 44 -13.43 -1.86 -6.03
N ASN A 45 -13.81 -0.70 -6.59
CA ASN A 45 -14.23 -0.54 -7.98
C ASN A 45 -15.30 -1.56 -8.45
N GLY A 46 -16.20 -1.96 -7.54
CA GLY A 46 -17.26 -2.94 -7.84
C GLY A 46 -16.83 -4.41 -7.78
N ILE A 47 -15.55 -4.69 -7.52
CA ILE A 47 -15.03 -6.03 -7.28
C ILE A 47 -15.05 -6.32 -5.78
N THR A 48 -15.57 -7.48 -5.41
CA THR A 48 -15.57 -8.00 -4.04
C THR A 48 -14.58 -9.14 -3.94
N TYR A 49 -13.65 -9.04 -3.00
CA TYR A 49 -12.66 -10.07 -2.71
C TYR A 49 -12.99 -10.69 -1.36
N ASP A 50 -13.09 -12.01 -1.31
CA ASP A 50 -13.34 -12.75 -0.08
C ASP A 50 -12.02 -13.24 0.51
N TYR A 51 -11.94 -13.22 1.85
CA TYR A 51 -10.79 -13.73 2.57
C TYR A 51 -10.62 -15.23 2.32
N ASP A 52 -9.43 -15.64 1.88
CA ASP A 52 -9.08 -17.04 1.72
C ASP A 52 -8.16 -17.48 2.86
N MET A 53 -8.74 -18.19 3.82
CA MET A 53 -8.02 -18.73 4.98
C MET A 53 -7.03 -19.85 4.63
N THR A 54 -7.12 -20.43 3.42
CA THR A 54 -6.19 -21.47 2.98
C THR A 54 -4.88 -20.87 2.46
N LEU A 55 -4.90 -19.58 2.12
CA LEU A 55 -3.76 -18.84 1.60
C LEU A 55 -3.14 -17.95 2.68
N SER A 56 -1.82 -18.03 2.83
CA SER A 56 -1.03 -17.13 3.66
C SER A 56 0.04 -16.42 2.85
N ALA A 57 0.62 -15.31 3.35
CA ALA A 57 1.77 -14.67 2.71
C ALA A 57 2.89 -15.66 2.37
N TRP A 58 3.13 -16.65 3.25
CA TRP A 58 4.16 -17.67 3.07
C TRP A 58 3.93 -18.56 1.83
N THR A 59 2.68 -18.73 1.40
CA THR A 59 2.34 -19.42 0.14
C THR A 59 2.99 -18.75 -1.06
N PHE A 60 3.22 -17.46 -0.96
CA PHE A 60 3.76 -16.64 -2.03
C PHE A 60 5.18 -16.19 -1.72
N THR A 61 5.94 -16.83 -0.82
CA THR A 61 7.24 -16.30 -0.35
C THR A 61 8.20 -15.90 -1.49
N ASP A 62 8.22 -16.67 -2.58
CA ASP A 62 9.05 -16.42 -3.76
C ASP A 62 8.49 -15.35 -4.72
N ARG A 63 7.26 -14.91 -4.46
CA ARG A 63 6.46 -13.91 -5.21
C ARG A 63 5.97 -12.77 -4.30
N LEU A 64 6.38 -12.78 -3.03
CA LEU A 64 5.93 -11.87 -2.00
C LEU A 64 6.48 -10.49 -2.37
N PRO A 65 5.65 -9.46 -2.26
CA PRO A 65 5.59 -8.41 -3.26
C PRO A 65 6.90 -7.61 -3.29
N ILE A 66 7.55 -7.64 -4.45
CA ILE A 66 8.39 -6.54 -4.88
C ILE A 66 7.45 -5.35 -5.17
N GLU A 67 7.11 -4.66 -4.09
CA GLU A 67 6.86 -3.21 -4.00
C GLU A 67 5.70 -2.56 -4.78
N LYS A 68 4.71 -3.28 -5.31
CA LYS A 68 3.53 -2.60 -5.88
C LYS A 68 2.37 -2.52 -4.90
N THR A 69 2.48 -1.54 -3.98
CA THR A 69 1.30 -0.99 -3.31
C THR A 69 0.35 -0.44 -4.36
N ILE A 70 -0.80 -1.07 -4.48
CA ILE A 70 -1.85 -0.68 -5.43
C ILE A 70 -2.97 0.09 -4.75
N GLY A 71 -3.15 -0.10 -3.44
CA GLY A 71 -4.26 0.49 -2.72
C GLY A 71 -4.07 0.69 -1.24
N ARG A 72 -5.09 1.31 -0.65
CA ARG A 72 -5.22 1.66 0.76
C ARG A 72 -6.62 1.37 1.26
N ILE A 73 -6.77 1.12 2.56
CA ILE A 73 -8.08 1.01 3.18
C ILE A 73 -8.72 2.39 3.36
N ARG A 74 -10.03 2.49 3.12
CA ARG A 74 -10.81 3.71 3.38
C ARG A 74 -10.70 4.08 4.86
N GLY A 75 -10.34 5.34 5.12
CA GLY A 75 -10.18 5.85 6.48
C GLY A 75 -8.74 5.83 7.01
N ASP A 76 -7.83 5.08 6.37
CA ASP A 76 -6.41 5.15 6.73
C ASP A 76 -5.83 6.53 6.34
N LYS A 77 -5.08 7.12 7.27
CA LYS A 77 -4.47 8.45 7.15
C LYS A 77 -3.03 8.32 6.66
N PHE A 78 -2.61 9.19 5.73
CA PHE A 78 -1.25 9.21 5.16
C PHE A 78 -0.17 9.02 6.23
N TRP A 79 -0.31 9.75 7.34
CA TRP A 79 0.51 9.57 8.52
C TRP A 79 -0.10 8.51 9.45
N GLY A 80 0.63 7.43 9.69
CA GLY A 80 0.15 6.31 10.51
C GLY A 80 -0.65 5.26 9.74
N PHE A 81 -0.38 5.11 8.44
CA PHE A 81 -0.91 4.02 7.60
C PHE A 81 -0.70 2.66 8.28
N LYS A 82 -1.79 1.96 8.56
CA LYS A 82 -1.73 0.67 9.25
C LYS A 82 -1.84 -0.49 8.30
N THR A 83 -2.48 -0.29 7.15
CA THR A 83 -2.80 -1.36 6.21
C THR A 83 -2.59 -0.98 4.76
N TRP A 84 -2.03 -1.91 3.99
CA TRP A 84 -1.70 -1.74 2.57
C TRP A 84 -2.40 -2.81 1.75
N ILE A 85 -2.86 -2.43 0.55
CA ILE A 85 -3.29 -3.41 -0.46
C ILE A 85 -2.18 -3.56 -1.49
N LEU A 86 -1.65 -4.78 -1.59
CA LEU A 86 -0.53 -5.15 -2.43
C LEU A 86 -1.00 -6.08 -3.55
N LYS A 87 -0.47 -5.88 -4.76
CA LYS A 87 -0.59 -6.85 -5.86
C LYS A 87 0.40 -7.98 -5.61
N ILE A 88 -0.03 -9.23 -5.77
CA ILE A 88 0.89 -10.39 -5.75
C ILE A 88 1.45 -10.59 -7.17
N GLU A 89 2.74 -10.83 -7.28
CA GLU A 89 3.37 -11.04 -8.59
C GLU A 89 2.86 -12.31 -9.27
N GLY A 90 2.57 -12.22 -10.57
CA GLY A 90 2.05 -13.32 -11.37
C GLY A 90 0.53 -13.51 -11.31
N TYR A 91 -0.20 -12.64 -10.61
CA TYR A 91 -1.66 -12.62 -10.56
C TYR A 91 -2.20 -11.24 -10.90
N ASP A 92 -3.39 -11.16 -11.48
CA ASP A 92 -4.01 -9.86 -11.73
C ASP A 92 -4.74 -9.30 -10.51
N SER A 93 -4.80 -7.97 -10.44
CA SER A 93 -5.29 -7.26 -9.26
C SER A 93 -6.80 -7.35 -9.09
N ASP A 94 -7.51 -7.80 -10.12
CA ASP A 94 -8.92 -8.17 -10.13
C ASP A 94 -9.16 -9.63 -9.71
N GLU A 95 -8.15 -10.50 -9.78
CA GLU A 95 -8.21 -11.88 -9.30
C GLU A 95 -7.91 -11.97 -7.82
N LEU A 96 -6.81 -11.36 -7.36
CA LEU A 96 -6.42 -11.44 -5.95
C LEU A 96 -5.55 -10.28 -5.46
N VAL A 97 -5.70 -10.00 -4.17
CA VAL A 97 -4.97 -8.93 -3.49
C VAL A 97 -4.54 -9.37 -2.09
N MET A 98 -3.43 -8.80 -1.63
CA MET A 98 -2.95 -9.00 -0.27
C MET A 98 -3.20 -7.74 0.57
N LEU A 99 -3.90 -7.91 1.69
CA LEU A 99 -3.96 -6.91 2.75
C LEU A 99 -2.79 -7.15 3.70
N ARG A 100 -1.90 -6.16 3.83
CA ARG A 100 -0.75 -6.23 4.72
C ARG A 100 -0.83 -5.15 5.80
N GLY A 101 -0.91 -5.57 7.05
CA GLY A 101 -0.80 -4.71 8.22
C GLY A 101 0.54 -4.83 8.94
N MET A 102 0.74 -4.06 10.01
CA MET A 102 1.95 -4.14 10.85
C MET A 102 2.15 -5.50 11.53
N MET A 103 1.06 -6.21 11.85
CA MET A 103 1.09 -7.48 12.61
C MET A 103 0.31 -8.61 11.94
N PHE A 104 -0.18 -8.41 10.72
CA PHE A 104 -0.95 -9.43 10.02
C PHE A 104 -0.82 -9.29 8.51
N ASP A 105 -1.02 -10.40 7.83
CA ASP A 105 -1.26 -10.50 6.41
C ASP A 105 -2.53 -11.32 6.17
N ALA A 106 -3.29 -10.94 5.15
CA ALA A 106 -4.49 -11.64 4.74
C ALA A 106 -4.62 -11.57 3.21
N ILE A 107 -5.00 -12.67 2.59
CA ILE A 107 -5.12 -12.79 1.13
C ILE A 107 -6.60 -12.86 0.80
N PHE A 108 -7.01 -12.04 -0.17
CA PHE A 108 -8.38 -11.93 -0.61
C PHE A 108 -8.46 -12.26 -2.09
N VAL A 109 -9.40 -13.14 -2.45
CA VAL A 109 -9.58 -13.67 -3.81
C VAL A 109 -10.95 -13.25 -4.32
N ASN A 110 -11.00 -12.81 -5.56
CA ASN A 110 -12.24 -12.55 -6.26
C ASN A 110 -12.86 -13.89 -6.72
N LYS A 111 -13.95 -14.31 -6.08
CA LYS A 111 -14.63 -15.57 -6.44
C LYS A 111 -15.54 -15.45 -7.66
N SER A 112 -15.68 -14.26 -8.23
CA SER A 112 -16.46 -14.08 -9.48
C SER A 112 -15.71 -14.53 -10.73
N THR A 113 -14.40 -14.78 -10.63
CA THR A 113 -13.52 -15.28 -11.70
C THR A 113 -13.44 -16.81 -11.82
N ASP A 114 -14.04 -17.57 -10.89
CA ASP A 114 -14.03 -19.05 -10.90
C ASP A 114 -15.12 -19.71 -11.78
N ASN A 115 -15.78 -18.94 -12.66
CA ASN A 115 -16.94 -19.41 -13.44
C ASN A 115 -16.69 -19.63 -14.94
N ASP A 116 -15.43 -19.70 -15.40
CA ASP A 116 -15.11 -20.06 -16.79
C ASP A 116 -14.50 -21.47 -16.93
#